data_AF-J7ZPQ7-F1
#
_entry.id   AF-J7ZPQ7-F1
#
_cell.length_a   1.000
_cell.length_b   1.000
_cell.length_c   1.000
_cell.angle_alpha   90.00
_cell.angle_beta   90.00
_cell.angle_gamma   90.00
#
_symmetry.space_group_name_H-M   'P 1'
#
loop_
_entity.id
_entity.type
_entity.pdbx_description
1 polymer ?
#
loop_
_entity_poly.entity_id
_entity_poly.type
_entity_poly.pdbx_seq_one_letter_code
_entity_poly.pdbx_strand_id
1 'polypeptide(L)'
;MNKEQFLKQLNTSLVKLSQEERQDILQDYEEYFAIGMEKGKTEQEISASLGNPKQISKELTASYRLDQVEQTTSAVNVMRATWAVIGLGFFNLVIVLGPFIALVGVVIAGWASAIAFILSPFGVLINLVWGNFLLFDLFVALGLCGIGFFIAMGMYIATSALTKGFIRYLNFNISLVKGGLKND
;
A
#
# COMPACT_ATOMS: atom_id res chain seq x y z
N MET A 1 3.45 -49.50 29.89
CA MET A 1 2.00 -49.30 30.08
C MET A 1 1.27 -50.13 29.03
N ASN A 2 0.01 -50.49 29.26
CA ASN A 2 -0.79 -51.21 28.25
C ASN A 2 -1.42 -50.22 27.26
N LYS A 3 -2.03 -50.73 26.18
CA LYS A 3 -2.62 -49.89 25.10
C LYS A 3 -3.63 -48.88 25.66
N GLU A 4 -4.55 -49.34 26.50
CA GLU A 4 -5.61 -48.52 27.07
C GLU A 4 -5.07 -47.36 27.92
N GLN A 5 -4.06 -47.63 28.76
CA GLN A 5 -3.40 -46.61 29.56
C GLN A 5 -2.69 -45.56 28.69
N PHE A 6 -2.02 -46.01 27.62
CA PHE A 6 -1.32 -45.13 26.68
C PHE A 6 -2.29 -44.18 25.99
N LEU A 7 -3.36 -44.72 25.38
CA LEU A 7 -4.37 -43.94 24.65
C LEU A 7 -5.13 -42.98 25.57
N LYS A 8 -5.48 -43.40 26.79
CA LYS A 8 -6.14 -42.54 27.78
C LYS A 8 -5.26 -41.36 28.17
N GLN A 9 -3.96 -41.59 28.37
CA GLN A 9 -3.01 -40.55 28.74
C GLN A 9 -2.72 -39.60 27.57
N LEU A 10 -2.66 -40.12 26.34
CA LEU A 10 -2.53 -39.32 25.12
C LEU A 10 -3.76 -38.42 24.91
N ASN A 11 -4.98 -38.98 24.98
CA ASN A 11 -6.25 -38.26 24.86
C ASN A 11 -6.34 -37.09 25.86
N THR A 12 -6.03 -37.36 27.14
CA THR A 12 -6.04 -36.33 28.18
C THR A 12 -5.03 -35.20 27.91
N SER A 13 -3.91 -35.53 27.27
CA SER A 13 -2.84 -34.57 26.98
C SER A 13 -3.06 -33.78 25.68
N LEU A 14 -3.94 -34.25 24.79
CA LEU A 14 -4.34 -33.60 23.54
C LEU A 14 -5.58 -32.68 23.71
N VAL A 15 -5.92 -32.26 24.93
CA VAL A 15 -7.12 -31.46 25.23
C VAL A 15 -7.21 -30.14 24.45
N LYS A 16 -6.08 -29.63 23.97
CA LYS A 16 -5.96 -28.38 23.22
C LYS A 16 -6.31 -28.51 21.73
N LEU A 17 -6.40 -29.73 21.20
CA LEU A 17 -6.86 -30.02 19.84
C LEU A 17 -8.38 -30.19 19.82
N SER A 18 -8.99 -30.00 18.64
CA SER A 18 -10.41 -30.25 18.44
C SER A 18 -10.75 -31.73 18.68
N GLN A 19 -12.04 -32.04 18.86
CA GLN A 19 -12.45 -33.43 19.09
C GLN A 19 -12.18 -34.33 17.88
N GLU A 20 -12.37 -33.81 16.67
CA GLU A 20 -12.16 -34.54 15.41
C GLU A 20 -10.68 -34.93 15.25
N GLU A 21 -9.77 -33.95 15.31
CA GLU A 21 -8.33 -34.18 15.21
C GLU A 21 -7.81 -35.13 16.30
N ARG A 22 -8.36 -35.00 17.51
CA ARG A 22 -7.97 -35.88 18.61
C ARG A 22 -8.40 -37.32 18.36
N GLN A 23 -9.58 -37.52 17.78
CA GLN A 23 -10.08 -38.84 17.47
C GLN A 23 -9.23 -39.50 16.37
N ASP A 24 -8.85 -38.74 15.34
CA ASP A 24 -7.98 -39.20 14.26
C ASP A 24 -6.62 -39.66 14.80
N ILE A 25 -5.97 -38.83 15.63
CA ILE A 25 -4.70 -39.19 16.25
C ILE A 25 -4.84 -40.45 17.10
N LEU A 26 -5.90 -40.58 17.90
CA LEU A 26 -6.10 -41.77 18.73
C LEU A 26 -6.30 -43.04 17.89
N GLN A 27 -6.98 -42.92 16.74
CA GLN A 27 -7.18 -44.01 15.80
C GLN A 27 -5.86 -44.47 15.18
N ASP A 28 -4.98 -43.56 14.78
CA ASP A 28 -3.66 -43.90 14.22
C ASP A 28 -2.81 -44.71 15.22
N TYR A 29 -2.79 -44.28 16.48
CA TYR A 29 -2.06 -45.00 17.52
C TYR A 29 -2.72 -46.35 17.84
N GLU A 30 -4.05 -46.43 17.81
CA GLU A 30 -4.78 -47.68 17.98
C GLU A 30 -4.43 -48.71 16.87
N GLU A 31 -4.34 -48.27 15.62
CA GLU A 31 -3.91 -49.09 14.48
C GLU A 31 -2.43 -49.49 14.62
N TYR A 32 -1.57 -48.58 15.08
CA TYR A 32 -0.15 -48.90 15.36
C TYR A 32 0.00 -50.02 16.39
N PHE A 33 -0.77 -49.98 17.48
CA PHE A 33 -0.81 -51.06 18.46
C PHE A 33 -1.31 -52.37 17.84
N ALA A 34 -2.34 -52.33 16.99
CA ALA A 34 -2.85 -53.52 16.31
C ALA A 34 -1.78 -54.19 15.42
N ILE A 35 -1.08 -53.41 14.60
CA ILE A 35 0.00 -53.89 13.73
C ILE A 35 1.17 -54.47 14.55
N GLY A 36 1.51 -53.83 15.67
CA GLY A 36 2.57 -54.31 16.55
C GLY A 36 2.24 -55.67 17.18
N MET A 37 0.98 -55.86 17.58
CA MET A 37 0.49 -57.12 18.15
C MET A 37 0.45 -58.24 17.09
N GLU A 38 0.05 -57.92 15.85
CA GLU A 38 0.09 -58.88 14.73
C GLU A 38 1.52 -59.37 14.43
N LYS A 39 2.52 -58.50 14.64
CA LYS A 39 3.94 -58.83 14.52
C LYS A 39 4.50 -59.58 15.74
N GLY A 40 3.65 -60.00 16.68
CA GLY A 40 4.03 -60.78 17.85
C GLY A 40 4.67 -59.98 18.99
N LYS A 41 4.63 -58.63 18.95
CA LYS A 41 5.08 -57.80 20.07
C LYS A 41 4.00 -57.71 21.15
N THR A 42 4.42 -57.54 22.39
CA THR A 42 3.50 -57.24 23.49
C THR A 42 3.14 -55.75 23.53
N GLU A 43 1.98 -55.40 24.09
CA GLU A 43 1.56 -53.99 24.23
C GLU A 43 2.60 -53.15 24.99
N GLN A 44 3.28 -53.74 25.97
CA GLN A 44 4.29 -53.08 26.78
C GLN A 44 5.53 -52.72 25.94
N GLU A 45 5.95 -53.60 25.03
CA GLU A 45 7.08 -53.35 24.12
C GLU A 45 6.74 -52.28 23.07
N ILE A 46 5.50 -52.29 22.57
CA ILE A 46 5.01 -51.27 21.63
C ILE A 46 4.99 -49.91 22.34
N SER A 47 4.40 -49.84 23.52
CA SER A 47 4.37 -48.62 24.33
C SER A 47 5.77 -48.12 24.69
N ALA A 48 6.71 -49.01 25.02
CA ALA A 48 8.09 -48.63 25.32
C ALA A 48 8.80 -48.06 24.09
N SER A 49 8.49 -48.58 22.90
CA SER A 49 9.00 -48.09 21.62
C SER A 49 8.43 -46.72 21.25
N LEU A 50 7.15 -46.47 21.57
CA LEU A 50 6.48 -45.19 21.32
C LEU A 50 6.91 -44.08 22.30
N GLY A 51 7.29 -44.42 23.53
CA GLY A 51 7.74 -43.46 24.52
C GLY A 51 6.61 -42.85 25.36
N ASN A 52 6.73 -41.56 25.71
CA ASN A 52 5.84 -40.90 26.68
C ASN A 52 4.69 -40.16 25.98
N PRO A 53 3.41 -40.53 26.22
CA PRO A 53 2.23 -39.86 25.63
C PRO A 53 2.19 -38.33 25.84
N LYS A 54 2.67 -37.84 26.99
CA LYS A 54 2.69 -36.40 27.30
C LYS A 54 3.73 -35.64 26.48
N GLN A 55 4.81 -36.30 26.08
CA GLN A 55 5.83 -35.70 25.23
C GLN A 55 5.33 -35.66 23.78
N ILE A 56 4.77 -36.77 23.30
CA ILE A 56 4.13 -36.87 21.99
C ILE A 56 3.07 -35.77 21.84
N SER A 57 2.20 -35.58 22.82
CA SER A 57 1.17 -34.54 22.75
C SER A 57 1.75 -33.12 22.69
N LYS A 58 2.87 -32.87 23.36
CA LYS A 58 3.56 -31.56 23.30
C LYS A 58 4.14 -31.31 21.92
N GLU A 59 4.75 -32.33 21.31
CA GLU A 59 5.30 -32.24 19.95
C GLU A 59 4.19 -32.00 18.93
N LEU A 60 3.09 -32.78 18.99
CA LEU A 60 1.92 -32.62 18.12
C LEU A 60 1.21 -31.26 18.31
N THR A 61 1.13 -30.74 19.53
CA THR A 61 0.53 -29.41 19.77
C THR A 61 1.46 -28.28 19.33
N ALA A 62 2.77 -28.49 19.37
CA ALA A 62 3.76 -27.48 18.96
C ALA A 62 3.77 -27.31 17.44
N SER A 63 3.74 -28.40 16.67
CA SER A 63 3.61 -28.34 15.20
C SER A 63 2.33 -27.65 14.78
N TYR A 64 1.20 -28.00 15.41
CA TYR A 64 -0.10 -27.40 15.10
C TYR A 64 -0.16 -25.87 15.33
N ARG A 65 0.55 -25.37 16.36
CA ARG A 65 0.64 -23.93 16.62
C ARG A 65 1.44 -23.21 15.54
N LEU A 66 2.42 -23.85 14.91
CA LEU A 66 3.19 -23.26 13.83
C LEU A 66 2.33 -23.14 12.57
N ASP A 67 1.54 -24.16 12.25
CA ASP A 67 0.63 -24.16 11.09
C ASP A 67 -0.48 -23.11 11.24
N GLN A 68 -1.02 -22.90 12.44
CA GLN A 68 -1.99 -21.82 12.67
C GLN A 68 -1.37 -20.42 12.62
N VAL A 69 -0.12 -20.26 13.05
CA VAL A 69 0.57 -18.97 12.99
C VAL A 69 0.82 -18.55 11.53
N GLU A 70 1.12 -19.49 10.63
CA GLU A 70 1.19 -19.20 9.18
C GLU A 70 -0.18 -18.79 8.60
N GLN A 71 -1.28 -19.36 9.08
CA GLN A 71 -2.64 -18.99 8.65
C GLN A 71 -3.19 -17.70 9.29
N THR A 72 -2.48 -17.11 10.28
CA THR A 72 -2.92 -15.88 10.97
C THR A 72 -2.58 -14.58 10.23
N THR A 73 -2.14 -14.63 8.97
CA THR A 73 -2.44 -13.55 8.02
C THR A 73 -3.94 -13.59 7.68
N SER A 74 -4.78 -13.37 8.71
CA SER A 74 -6.24 -13.39 8.62
C SER A 74 -6.67 -12.60 7.40
N ALA A 75 -7.45 -13.20 6.50
CA ALA A 75 -7.93 -12.57 5.28
C ALA A 75 -8.55 -11.19 5.54
N VAL A 76 -9.10 -10.98 6.74
CA VAL A 76 -9.62 -9.68 7.21
C VAL A 76 -8.51 -8.63 7.40
N ASN A 77 -7.35 -9.00 7.94
CA ASN A 77 -6.20 -8.13 8.09
C ASN A 77 -5.59 -7.78 6.71
N VAL A 78 -5.52 -8.75 5.81
CA VAL A 78 -5.07 -8.52 4.41
C VAL A 78 -6.05 -7.63 3.66
N MET A 79 -7.36 -7.86 3.79
CA MET A 79 -8.40 -7.04 3.20
C MET A 79 -8.36 -5.61 3.73
N ARG A 80 -8.19 -5.43 5.06
CA ARG A 80 -8.06 -4.11 5.68
C ARG A 80 -6.81 -3.37 5.19
N ALA A 81 -5.67 -4.05 5.10
CA ALA A 81 -4.45 -3.49 4.54
C ALA A 81 -4.64 -3.09 3.07
N THR A 82 -5.32 -3.91 2.27
CA THR A 82 -5.63 -3.62 0.86
C THR A 82 -6.50 -2.37 0.72
N TRP A 83 -7.58 -2.25 1.50
CA TRP A 83 -8.42 -1.05 1.53
C TRP A 83 -7.66 0.19 1.99
N ALA A 84 -6.76 0.05 2.97
CA ALA A 84 -5.92 1.14 3.42
C ALA A 84 -4.96 1.61 2.31
N VAL A 85 -4.34 0.68 1.57
CA VAL A 85 -3.45 1.02 0.43
C VAL A 85 -4.22 1.70 -0.70
N ILE A 86 -5.40 1.18 -1.06
CA ILE A 86 -6.27 1.80 -2.08
C ILE A 86 -6.69 3.20 -1.63
N GLY A 87 -7.15 3.33 -0.37
CA GLY A 87 -7.57 4.60 0.22
C GLY A 87 -6.43 5.61 0.30
N LEU A 88 -5.23 5.18 0.71
CA LEU A 88 -4.02 6.01 0.71
C LEU A 88 -3.63 6.44 -0.70
N GLY A 89 -3.75 5.55 -1.69
CA GLY A 89 -3.52 5.89 -3.10
C GLY A 89 -4.46 6.98 -3.61
N PHE A 90 -5.77 6.81 -3.39
CA PHE A 90 -6.77 7.80 -3.77
C PHE A 90 -6.64 9.12 -2.98
N PHE A 91 -6.38 9.04 -1.68
CA PHE A 91 -6.16 10.21 -0.84
C PHE A 91 -4.94 11.00 -1.33
N ASN A 92 -3.82 10.32 -1.61
CA ASN A 92 -2.62 10.94 -2.16
C ASN A 92 -2.89 11.57 -3.54
N LEU A 93 -3.68 10.91 -4.39
CA LEU A 93 -4.09 11.48 -5.68
C LEU A 93 -4.84 12.80 -5.47
N VAL A 94 -5.90 12.82 -4.67
CA VAL A 94 -6.68 14.06 -4.49
C VAL A 94 -5.88 15.15 -3.79
N ILE A 95 -5.16 14.82 -2.72
CA ILE A 95 -4.48 15.79 -1.86
C ILE A 95 -3.18 16.32 -2.48
N VAL A 96 -2.46 15.51 -3.26
CA VAL A 96 -1.19 15.93 -3.87
C VAL A 96 -1.38 16.32 -5.33
N LEU A 97 -2.07 15.49 -6.14
CA LEU A 97 -2.27 15.78 -7.55
C LEU A 97 -3.25 16.94 -7.77
N GLY A 98 -4.31 17.04 -6.95
CA GLY A 98 -5.31 18.10 -7.07
C GLY A 98 -4.71 19.51 -7.01
N PRO A 99 -4.02 19.87 -5.91
CA PRO A 99 -3.32 21.16 -5.80
C PRO A 99 -2.24 21.36 -6.86
N PHE A 100 -1.55 20.29 -7.29
CA PHE A 100 -0.57 20.37 -8.35
C PHE A 100 -1.20 20.78 -9.70
N ILE A 101 -2.30 20.13 -10.08
CA ILE A 101 -3.06 20.50 -11.30
C ILE A 101 -3.57 21.93 -11.20
N ALA A 102 -4.11 22.33 -10.03
CA ALA A 102 -4.58 23.70 -9.82
C ALA A 102 -3.44 24.72 -10.02
N LEU A 103 -2.25 24.43 -9.47
CA LEU A 103 -1.06 25.28 -9.62
C LEU A 103 -0.61 25.39 -11.07
N VAL A 104 -0.57 24.28 -11.81
CA VAL A 104 -0.27 24.28 -13.25
C VAL A 104 -1.32 25.07 -14.02
N GLY A 105 -2.61 24.92 -13.68
CA GLY A 105 -3.70 25.67 -14.28
C GLY A 105 -3.56 27.18 -14.08
N VAL A 106 -3.19 27.62 -12.88
CA VAL A 106 -2.91 29.04 -12.59
C VAL A 106 -1.76 29.57 -13.45
N VAL A 107 -0.68 28.79 -13.60
CA VAL A 107 0.46 29.19 -14.43
C VAL A 107 0.05 29.33 -15.90
N ILE A 108 -0.69 28.36 -16.44
CA ILE A 108 -1.18 28.39 -17.82
C ILE A 108 -2.13 29.59 -18.02
N ALA A 109 -3.09 29.80 -17.12
CA ALA A 109 -4.03 30.92 -17.20
C ALA A 109 -3.32 32.28 -17.14
N GLY A 110 -2.29 32.41 -16.30
CA GLY A 110 -1.47 33.62 -16.20
C GLY A 110 -0.73 33.94 -17.50
N TRP A 111 -0.08 32.94 -18.10
CA TRP A 111 0.59 33.10 -19.40
C TRP A 111 -0.40 33.36 -20.54
N ALA A 112 -1.51 32.64 -20.59
CA ALA A 112 -2.55 32.86 -21.60
C ALA A 112 -3.13 34.29 -21.53
N SER A 113 -3.38 34.79 -20.32
CA SER A 113 -3.85 36.17 -20.11
C SER A 113 -2.82 37.20 -20.57
N ALA A 114 -1.54 36.99 -20.24
CA ALA A 114 -0.45 37.88 -20.70
C ALA A 114 -0.39 37.93 -22.23
N ILE A 115 -0.42 36.78 -22.89
CA ILE A 115 -0.38 36.66 -24.36
C ILE A 115 -1.61 37.35 -24.97
N ALA A 116 -2.81 37.08 -24.46
CA ALA A 116 -4.04 37.68 -24.95
C ALA A 116 -4.00 39.21 -24.88
N PHE A 117 -3.46 39.76 -23.79
CA PHE A 117 -3.36 41.21 -23.60
C PHE A 117 -2.30 41.83 -24.51
N ILE A 118 -1.13 41.19 -24.65
CA ILE A 118 -0.07 41.65 -25.57
C ILE A 118 -0.56 41.65 -27.02
N LEU A 119 -1.37 40.65 -27.40
CA LEU A 119 -1.94 40.56 -28.74
C LEU A 119 -3.18 41.43 -28.97
N SER A 120 -3.75 42.04 -27.92
CA SER A 120 -4.99 42.81 -28.02
C SER A 120 -4.97 43.94 -29.07
N PRO A 121 -3.86 44.68 -29.31
CA PRO A 121 -3.85 45.72 -30.35
C PRO A 121 -4.08 45.14 -31.75
N PHE A 122 -3.53 43.94 -32.05
CA PHE A 122 -3.73 43.27 -33.33
C PHE A 122 -5.19 42.86 -33.55
N GLY A 123 -5.89 42.48 -32.48
CA GLY A 123 -7.32 42.19 -32.53
C GLY A 123 -8.15 43.42 -32.93
N VAL A 124 -7.84 44.59 -32.37
CA VAL A 124 -8.52 45.85 -32.72
C VAL A 124 -8.24 46.27 -34.16
N LEU A 125 -7.05 45.99 -34.70
CA LEU A 125 -6.74 46.29 -36.10
C LEU A 125 -7.61 45.53 -37.11
N ILE A 126 -8.23 44.41 -36.72
CA ILE A 126 -9.20 43.69 -37.57
C ILE A 126 -10.45 44.56 -37.83
N ASN A 127 -10.87 45.36 -36.84
CA ASN A 127 -12.02 46.25 -36.98
C ASN A 127 -11.80 47.35 -38.04
N LEU A 128 -10.54 47.65 -38.38
CA LEU A 128 -10.19 48.56 -39.47
C LEU A 128 -10.68 48.03 -40.83
N VAL A 129 -10.61 46.73 -41.05
CA VAL A 129 -11.04 46.09 -42.30
C VAL A 129 -12.57 46.10 -42.42
N TRP A 130 -13.27 46.02 -41.30
CA TRP A 130 -14.73 45.94 -41.25
C TRP A 130 -15.42 47.31 -41.14
N GLY A 131 -14.64 48.40 -41.11
CA GLY A 131 -15.16 49.77 -41.02
C GLY A 131 -15.65 50.19 -39.64
N ASN A 132 -15.43 49.39 -38.59
CA ASN A 132 -15.87 49.66 -37.21
C ASN A 132 -14.71 50.11 -36.30
N PHE A 133 -13.69 50.75 -36.86
CA PHE A 133 -12.51 51.15 -36.11
C PHE A 133 -12.77 52.40 -35.27
N LEU A 134 -12.56 52.29 -33.96
CA LEU A 134 -12.56 53.43 -33.04
C LEU A 134 -11.16 53.62 -32.47
N LEU A 135 -10.67 54.87 -32.52
CA LEU A 135 -9.36 55.23 -31.95
C LEU A 135 -9.31 54.95 -30.44
N PHE A 136 -10.45 55.07 -29.77
CA PHE A 136 -10.60 54.75 -28.35
C PHE A 136 -10.31 53.27 -28.06
N ASP A 137 -10.80 52.35 -28.89
CA ASP A 137 -10.55 50.91 -28.73
C ASP A 137 -9.06 50.59 -28.88
N LEU A 138 -8.38 51.24 -29.83
CA LEU A 138 -6.94 51.10 -30.00
C LEU A 138 -6.17 51.62 -28.77
N PHE A 139 -6.58 52.76 -28.21
CA PHE A 139 -5.98 53.30 -26.99
C PHE A 139 -6.13 52.32 -25.81
N VAL A 140 -7.32 51.75 -25.60
CA VAL A 140 -7.57 50.75 -24.55
C VAL A 140 -6.72 49.50 -24.79
N ALA A 141 -6.65 49.00 -26.02
CA ALA A 141 -5.85 47.83 -26.36
C ALA A 141 -4.34 48.05 -26.16
N LEU A 142 -3.82 49.22 -26.47
CA LEU A 142 -2.42 49.58 -26.15
C LEU A 142 -2.18 49.60 -24.63
N GLY A 143 -3.14 50.12 -23.85
CA GLY A 143 -3.10 50.06 -22.39
C GLY A 143 -3.07 48.61 -21.87
N LEU A 144 -3.94 47.74 -22.39
CA LEU A 144 -3.97 46.32 -22.05
C LEU A 144 -2.66 45.61 -22.45
N CYS A 145 -2.10 45.92 -23.61
CA CYS A 145 -0.80 45.40 -24.04
C CYS A 145 0.32 45.73 -23.04
N GLY A 146 0.36 46.97 -22.55
CA GLY A 146 1.28 47.36 -21.48
C GLY A 146 1.11 46.52 -20.21
N ILE A 147 -0.13 46.32 -19.75
CA ILE A 147 -0.44 45.45 -18.60
C ILE A 147 0.00 44.00 -18.88
N GLY A 148 -0.21 43.52 -20.11
CA GLY A 148 0.21 42.18 -20.54
C GLY A 148 1.71 41.93 -20.37
N PHE A 149 2.56 42.91 -20.67
CA PHE A 149 4.00 42.80 -20.41
C PHE A 149 4.35 42.72 -18.93
N PHE A 150 3.67 43.49 -18.06
CA PHE A 150 3.87 43.38 -16.61
C PHE A 150 3.42 42.02 -16.08
N ILE A 151 2.30 41.48 -16.56
CA ILE A 151 1.86 40.12 -16.23
C ILE A 151 2.91 39.10 -16.70
N ALA A 152 3.40 39.20 -17.94
CA ALA A 152 4.43 38.30 -18.47
C ALA A 152 5.71 38.32 -17.63
N MET A 153 6.18 39.51 -17.23
CA MET A 153 7.36 39.65 -16.37
C MET A 153 7.13 39.03 -14.98
N GLY A 154 5.98 39.28 -14.37
CA GLY A 154 5.59 38.66 -13.10
C GLY A 154 5.51 37.13 -13.21
N MET A 155 4.90 36.63 -14.29
CA MET A 155 4.79 35.20 -14.58
C MET A 155 6.13 34.52 -14.83
N TYR A 156 7.08 35.21 -15.47
CA TYR A 156 8.44 34.70 -15.65
C TYR A 156 9.11 34.44 -14.30
N ILE A 157 9.03 35.41 -13.37
CA ILE A 157 9.59 35.26 -12.02
C ILE A 157 8.85 34.17 -11.24
N ALA A 158 7.51 34.18 -11.25
CA ALA A 158 6.69 33.20 -10.55
C ALA A 158 6.98 31.77 -11.04
N THR A 159 7.02 31.55 -12.36
CA THR A 159 7.31 30.25 -12.96
C THR A 159 8.74 29.79 -12.63
N SER A 160 9.72 30.70 -12.63
CA SER A 160 11.09 30.38 -12.22
C SER A 160 11.19 30.00 -10.74
N ALA A 161 10.49 30.71 -9.86
CA ALA A 161 10.45 30.41 -8.43
C ALA A 161 9.81 29.03 -8.17
N LEU A 162 8.69 28.75 -8.84
CA LEU A 162 7.99 27.47 -8.74
C LEU A 162 8.86 26.30 -9.22
N THR A 163 9.51 26.44 -10.38
CA THR A 163 10.39 25.38 -10.91
C THR A 163 11.61 25.14 -10.03
N LYS A 164 12.27 26.20 -9.52
CA LYS A 164 13.37 26.07 -8.55
C LYS A 164 12.92 25.41 -7.24
N GLY A 165 11.74 25.79 -6.73
CA GLY A 165 11.14 25.16 -5.54
C GLY A 165 10.89 23.67 -5.74
N PHE A 166 10.33 23.30 -6.90
CA PHE A 166 10.08 21.91 -7.27
C PHE A 166 11.37 21.09 -7.38
N ILE A 167 12.40 21.61 -8.05
CA ILE A 167 13.71 20.95 -8.14
C ILE A 167 14.33 20.77 -6.76
N ARG A 168 14.24 21.77 -5.88
CA ARG A 168 14.74 21.67 -4.49
C ARG A 168 13.99 20.59 -3.72
N TYR A 169 12.68 20.51 -3.85
CA TYR A 169 11.86 19.46 -3.24
C TYR A 169 12.24 18.06 -3.74
N LEU A 170 12.42 17.87 -5.05
CA LEU A 170 12.86 16.60 -5.62
C LEU A 170 14.24 16.20 -5.10
N ASN A 171 15.20 17.14 -5.09
CA ASN A 171 16.55 16.89 -4.57
C ASN A 171 16.52 16.53 -3.07
N PHE A 172 15.68 17.19 -2.28
CA PHE A 172 15.47 16.85 -0.87
C PHE A 172 14.96 15.40 -0.72
N ASN A 173 13.91 15.01 -1.43
CA ASN A 173 13.38 13.64 -1.37
C ASN A 173 14.43 12.60 -1.83
N ILE A 174 15.14 12.86 -2.92
CA ILE A 174 16.22 11.97 -3.40
C ILE A 174 17.33 11.87 -2.35
N SER A 175 17.70 12.97 -1.72
CA SER A 175 18.73 12.98 -0.67
C SER A 175 18.32 12.21 0.58
N LEU A 176 17.03 12.23 0.96
CA LEU A 176 16.51 11.42 2.07
C LEU A 176 16.59 9.92 1.74
N VAL A 177 16.15 9.53 0.54
CA VAL A 177 16.17 8.11 0.12
C VAL A 177 17.60 7.60 -0.03
N LYS A 178 18.52 8.39 -0.60
CA LYS A 178 19.93 8.00 -0.79
C LYS A 178 20.78 8.15 0.47
N GLY A 179 20.46 9.11 1.34
CA GLY A 179 21.16 9.39 2.60
C GLY A 179 20.72 8.50 3.75
N GLY A 180 19.49 7.97 3.71
CA GLY A 180 19.00 6.95 4.65
C GLY A 180 19.64 5.57 4.49
N LEU A 181 20.39 5.33 3.40
CA LEU A 181 21.10 4.07 3.11
C LEU A 181 22.58 4.08 3.54
N LYS A 182 23.06 5.15 4.18
CA LYS A 182 24.48 5.31 4.53
C LYS A 182 24.80 5.21 6.02
N ASN A 183 23.86 4.77 6.85
CA ASN A 183 24.10 4.49 8.26
C ASN A 183 23.68 3.05 8.56
N ASP A 184 24.60 2.12 8.32
CA ASP A 184 24.89 0.92 9.12
C ASP A 184 26.37 0.54 8.87
#